data_AF-A0A0D6LPL9-F1
#
_entry.id   AF-A0A0D6LPL9-F1
#
_cell.length_a   1.000
_cell.length_b   1.000
_cell.length_c   1.000
_cell.angle_alpha   90.00
_cell.angle_beta   90.00
_cell.angle_gamma   90.00
#
_symmetry.space_group_name_H-M   'P 1'
#
loop_
_entity.id
_entity.type
_entity.pdbx_description
1 polymer ?
#
loop_
_entity_poly.entity_id
_entity_poly.type
_entity_poly.pdbx_seq_one_letter_code
_entity_poly.pdbx_strand_id
1 'polypeptide(L)'
;MVPSAVSAFNSWSGYLEVVEDALRSQHSNACAENVRKGFQKMTALMKSKEGREQLSKIFVLKAPLANITLSYNNIQYFYQVIYENFQLATQYNEVNVNPYKSGYGIKQVCDIMTKGNDDPLTKLQAVNVYMAQLHGDFKYTDNSYDDMIKYLRREEFDGENFDSGARSWTWQTCTEFGYYQTTDGGPKGIFGDVTPLSVFVNMCTDVFGTKFNANYIDAAVRATQTHYGGADNFMATNVVIPNGSVDPWHRLGKLVSYYTSVVTYLINAVNTNKKNAMPRARTTYPKQDEETAENRILQSQMVRLPTDTVKSGRITVAEVPTMGPPQTHNYDAKHILAVETHFIRQPFDHFNSEDNRTFKQKYYKNDEWAKPNGPMFLLIGGESPLGPMWVKGFGMFHQKLAEKLGATVFALEHRYYGDSVVGGTATDPNPDLTYLSSLQALSDVANFIRTMDAKMNKTSKWITFGGSYAEYLEVVERSFRRYQPQCADNIAKSLFIGS
;
A
#
# COMPACT_ATOMS: atom_id res chain seq x y z
N MET A 1 -5.24 3.51 5.62
CA MET A 1 -5.78 3.53 4.25
C MET A 1 -4.56 3.53 3.35
N VAL A 2 -4.51 2.72 2.30
CA VAL A 2 -3.34 2.72 1.40
C VAL A 2 -3.87 2.54 -0.02
N PRO A 3 -3.66 3.48 -0.97
CA PRO A 3 -4.17 3.48 -2.31
C PRO A 3 -3.14 2.95 -3.31
N SER A 4 -3.64 2.69 -4.51
CA SER A 4 -2.94 2.22 -5.70
C SER A 4 -1.60 2.91 -5.91
N ALA A 5 -0.54 2.13 -6.08
CA ALA A 5 0.72 2.62 -6.61
C ALA A 5 0.94 2.04 -7.99
N VAL A 6 0.89 2.88 -9.02
CA VAL A 6 1.08 2.55 -10.44
C VAL A 6 2.06 3.55 -11.11
N SER A 7 2.67 4.47 -10.37
CA SER A 7 3.70 5.39 -10.84
C SER A 7 4.86 5.37 -9.86
N ALA A 8 6.11 5.46 -10.32
CA ALA A 8 7.25 5.60 -9.39
C ALA A 8 8.42 6.41 -9.92
N PHE A 9 8.67 6.45 -11.23
CA PHE A 9 10.00 6.86 -11.67
C PHE A 9 10.28 8.37 -11.66
N ASN A 10 9.25 9.22 -11.67
CA ASN A 10 9.41 10.69 -11.75
C ASN A 10 8.94 11.44 -10.50
N SER A 11 8.55 10.75 -9.42
CA SER A 11 8.01 11.40 -8.21
C SER A 11 8.40 10.72 -6.91
N TRP A 12 9.67 10.34 -6.77
CA TRP A 12 10.24 9.77 -5.54
C TRP A 12 9.99 10.65 -4.29
N SER A 13 9.73 11.94 -4.47
CA SER A 13 9.37 12.90 -3.43
C SER A 13 7.86 13.01 -3.12
N GLY A 14 7.00 12.51 -4.01
CA GLY A 14 5.55 12.76 -3.97
C GLY A 14 4.90 12.28 -2.67
N TYR A 15 5.42 11.21 -2.06
CA TYR A 15 4.94 10.71 -0.78
C TYR A 15 5.10 11.78 0.32
N LEU A 16 6.31 12.31 0.52
CA LEU A 16 6.61 13.25 1.59
C LEU A 16 6.02 14.64 1.34
N GLU A 17 5.81 15.02 0.07
CA GLU A 17 5.03 16.22 -0.30
C GLU A 17 3.58 16.12 0.23
N VAL A 18 2.93 14.96 0.06
CA VAL A 18 1.56 14.76 0.57
C VAL A 18 1.53 14.72 2.09
N VAL A 19 2.54 14.13 2.74
CA VAL A 19 2.66 14.20 4.21
C VAL A 19 2.69 15.65 4.67
N GLU A 20 3.50 16.49 4.03
CA GLU A 20 3.54 17.92 4.31
C GLU A 20 2.16 18.58 4.14
N ASP A 21 1.53 18.37 2.98
CA ASP A 21 0.21 18.94 2.67
C ASP A 21 -0.87 18.48 3.67
N ALA A 22 -0.81 17.22 4.10
CA ALA A 22 -1.72 16.65 5.08
C ALA A 22 -1.54 17.29 6.46
N LEU A 23 -0.31 17.44 6.96
CA LEU A 23 -0.04 18.12 8.24
C LEU A 23 -0.51 19.58 8.22
N ARG A 24 -0.31 20.29 7.09
CA ARG A 24 -0.76 21.68 6.91
C ARG A 24 -2.28 21.79 6.86
N SER A 25 -2.94 20.93 6.09
CA SER A 25 -4.36 21.05 5.76
C SER A 25 -5.30 20.43 6.79
N GLN A 26 -4.90 19.32 7.42
CA GLN A 26 -5.75 18.58 8.37
C GLN A 26 -5.64 19.08 9.81
N HIS A 27 -4.58 19.82 10.14
CA HIS A 27 -4.39 20.38 11.46
C HIS A 27 -4.07 21.87 11.44
N SER A 28 -2.82 22.24 11.14
CA SER A 28 -2.42 23.65 11.12
C SER A 28 -1.09 23.87 10.40
N ASN A 29 -0.95 25.05 9.77
CA ASN A 29 0.33 25.47 9.20
C ASN A 29 1.45 25.54 10.25
N ALA A 30 1.12 25.85 11.50
CA ALA A 30 2.08 25.88 12.60
C ALA A 30 2.68 24.50 12.93
N CYS A 31 1.91 23.41 12.77
CA CYS A 31 2.42 22.06 12.96
C CYS A 31 3.56 21.77 11.98
N ALA A 32 3.26 21.88 10.67
CA ALA A 32 4.22 21.65 9.60
C ALA A 32 5.45 22.59 9.72
N GLU A 33 5.23 23.84 10.10
CA GLU A 33 6.30 24.81 10.30
C GLU A 33 7.22 24.46 11.50
N ASN A 34 6.68 23.88 12.57
CA ASN A 34 7.51 23.38 13.68
C ASN A 34 8.29 22.12 13.27
N VAL A 35 7.73 21.24 12.43
CA VAL A 35 8.48 20.12 11.84
C VAL A 35 9.66 20.66 11.03
N ARG A 36 9.41 21.62 10.14
CA ARG A 36 10.44 22.30 9.33
C ARG A 36 11.56 22.89 10.17
N LYS A 37 11.21 23.66 11.21
CA LYS A 37 12.20 24.25 12.13
C LYS A 37 12.99 23.18 12.89
N GLY A 38 12.34 22.08 13.27
CA GLY A 38 12.98 20.93 13.90
C GLY A 38 14.05 20.32 13.00
N PHE A 39 13.70 19.93 11.77
CA PHE A 39 14.65 19.35 10.81
C PHE A 39 15.78 20.32 10.43
N GLN A 40 15.51 21.61 10.31
CA GLN A 40 16.56 22.62 10.11
C GLN A 40 17.56 22.68 11.27
N LYS A 41 17.07 22.57 12.52
CA LYS A 41 17.96 22.49 13.68
C LYS A 41 18.73 21.19 13.73
N MET A 42 18.09 20.05 13.41
CA MET A 42 18.76 18.74 13.36
C MET A 42 19.92 18.78 12.36
N THR A 43 19.66 19.24 11.15
CA THR A 43 20.67 19.34 10.08
C THR A 43 21.78 20.34 10.40
N ALA A 44 21.49 21.43 11.12
CA ALA A 44 22.52 22.35 11.60
C ALA A 44 23.43 21.69 12.66
N LEU A 45 22.85 20.99 13.63
CA LEU A 45 23.61 20.31 14.69
C LEU A 45 24.46 19.15 14.17
N MET A 46 23.99 18.42 13.15
CA MET A 46 24.71 17.29 12.57
C MET A 46 26.11 17.66 12.03
N LYS A 47 26.33 18.94 11.66
CA LYS A 47 27.58 19.44 11.06
C LYS A 47 28.78 19.46 12.02
N SER A 48 28.55 19.48 13.33
CA SER A 48 29.62 19.54 14.35
C SER A 48 29.62 18.32 15.25
N LYS A 49 30.76 18.00 15.87
CA LYS A 49 30.85 16.87 16.80
C LYS A 49 29.96 17.13 18.02
N GLU A 50 30.04 18.33 18.57
CA GLU A 50 29.27 18.77 19.74
C GLU A 50 27.77 18.74 19.45
N GLY A 51 27.35 19.18 18.27
CA GLY A 51 25.95 19.09 17.85
C GLY A 51 25.47 17.65 17.67
N ARG A 52 26.32 16.74 17.17
CA ARG A 52 25.99 15.30 17.12
C ARG A 52 25.90 14.67 18.51
N GLU A 53 26.72 15.08 19.46
CA GLU A 53 26.58 14.66 20.87
C GLU A 53 25.26 15.15 21.47
N GLN A 54 24.85 16.38 21.15
CA GLN A 54 23.54 16.90 21.56
C GLN A 54 22.39 16.11 20.95
N LEU A 55 22.41 15.84 19.64
CA LEU A 55 21.40 15.01 18.99
C LEU A 55 21.33 13.61 19.60
N SER A 56 22.49 13.01 19.89
CA SER A 56 22.56 11.68 20.53
C SER A 56 21.85 11.65 21.88
N LYS A 57 21.97 12.73 22.67
CA LYS A 57 21.31 12.86 23.97
C LYS A 57 19.82 13.19 23.84
N ILE A 58 19.46 14.14 22.97
CA ILE A 58 18.07 14.58 22.78
C ILE A 58 17.20 13.42 22.30
N PHE A 59 17.66 12.69 21.27
CA PHE A 59 16.89 11.60 20.67
C PHE A 59 17.11 10.25 21.36
N VAL A 60 17.95 10.19 22.40
CA VAL A 60 18.30 8.94 23.10
C VAL A 60 18.71 7.87 22.08
N LEU A 61 19.72 8.20 21.27
CA LEU A 61 20.13 7.33 20.17
C LEU A 61 20.76 6.03 20.68
N LYS A 62 20.42 4.91 20.04
CA LYS A 62 21.00 3.60 20.35
C LYS A 62 22.52 3.61 20.20
N ALA A 63 23.00 4.22 19.11
CA ALA A 63 24.42 4.39 18.83
C ALA A 63 24.76 5.90 18.77
N PRO A 64 25.49 6.45 19.74
CA PRO A 64 25.82 7.88 19.74
C PRO A 64 26.58 8.30 18.48
N LEU A 65 26.08 9.32 17.77
CA LEU A 65 26.61 9.82 16.49
C LEU A 65 28.04 10.37 16.60
N ALA A 66 28.49 10.74 17.80
CA ALA A 66 29.85 11.23 18.03
C ALA A 66 30.89 10.11 18.14
N ASN A 67 30.45 8.87 18.38
CA ASN A 67 31.32 7.73 18.70
C ASN A 67 31.35 6.68 17.58
N ILE A 68 30.61 6.89 16.48
CA ILE A 68 30.60 6.00 15.32
C ILE A 68 31.35 6.60 14.14
N THR A 69 31.87 5.75 13.27
CA THR A 69 32.31 6.17 11.94
C THR A 69 31.09 6.63 11.18
N LEU A 70 30.98 7.95 10.96
CA LEU A 70 29.85 8.56 10.29
C LEU A 70 29.88 8.22 8.80
N SER A 71 29.24 7.11 8.45
CA SER A 71 28.90 6.85 7.06
C SER A 71 27.77 7.80 6.64
N TYR A 72 27.77 8.15 5.35
CA TYR A 72 26.69 8.93 4.75
C TYR A 72 25.32 8.30 5.04
N ASN A 73 25.21 6.97 4.85
CA ASN A 73 23.95 6.24 5.06
C ASN A 73 23.47 6.27 6.52
N ASN A 74 24.37 6.18 7.52
CA ASN A 74 24.00 6.28 8.93
C ASN A 74 23.33 7.62 9.26
N ILE A 75 23.84 8.72 8.69
CA ILE A 75 23.26 10.05 8.90
C ILE A 75 21.87 10.14 8.27
N GLN A 76 21.72 9.67 7.02
CA GLN A 76 20.44 9.79 6.32
C GLN A 76 19.37 8.84 6.88
N TYR A 77 19.78 7.67 7.37
CA TYR A 77 18.90 6.73 8.04
C TYR A 77 18.34 7.30 9.34
N PHE A 78 19.14 8.05 10.11
CA PHE A 78 18.63 8.74 11.30
C PHE A 78 17.53 9.75 10.95
N TYR A 79 17.69 10.55 9.90
CA TYR A 79 16.63 11.47 9.47
C TYR A 79 15.37 10.73 9.02
N GLN A 80 15.55 9.60 8.33
CA GLN A 80 14.46 8.73 7.92
C GLN A 80 13.64 8.22 9.09
N VAL A 81 14.28 7.64 10.11
CA VAL A 81 13.59 7.18 11.33
C VAL A 81 12.75 8.29 11.97
N ILE A 82 13.23 9.55 11.94
CA ILE A 82 12.48 10.67 12.51
C ILE A 82 11.30 11.08 11.65
N TYR A 83 11.43 11.17 10.31
CA TYR A 83 10.29 11.56 9.47
C TYR A 83 9.26 10.44 9.29
N GLU A 84 9.66 9.16 9.41
CA GLU A 84 8.79 7.98 9.31
C GLU A 84 7.63 8.06 10.32
N ASN A 85 7.86 8.65 11.49
CA ASN A 85 6.81 8.94 12.47
C ASN A 85 5.64 9.77 11.90
N PHE A 86 5.93 10.74 11.03
CA PHE A 86 4.91 11.57 10.36
C PHE A 86 4.30 10.85 9.15
N GLN A 87 5.08 10.01 8.47
CA GLN A 87 4.58 9.15 7.39
C GLN A 87 3.51 8.19 7.92
N LEU A 88 3.83 7.46 8.99
CA LEU A 88 2.91 6.53 9.67
C LEU A 88 1.65 7.23 10.15
N ALA A 89 1.80 8.40 10.80
CA ALA A 89 0.65 9.16 11.30
C ALA A 89 -0.27 9.66 10.18
N THR A 90 0.27 9.92 9.00
CA THR A 90 -0.50 10.37 7.83
C THR A 90 -1.15 9.20 7.11
N GLN A 91 -0.40 8.13 6.82
CA GLN A 91 -0.89 6.93 6.12
C GLN A 91 -2.01 6.21 6.89
N TYR A 92 -1.89 6.16 8.23
CA TYR A 92 -2.89 5.52 9.10
C TYR A 92 -3.85 6.52 9.76
N ASN A 93 -3.92 7.76 9.26
CA ASN A 93 -4.77 8.79 9.84
C ASN A 93 -6.25 8.37 9.88
N GLU A 94 -6.83 8.38 11.08
CA GLU A 94 -8.26 8.09 11.33
C GLU A 94 -8.76 6.73 10.77
N VAL A 95 -7.86 5.77 10.59
CA VAL A 95 -8.26 4.40 10.24
C VAL A 95 -9.16 3.87 11.35
N ASN A 96 -10.35 3.38 11.01
CA ASN A 96 -11.36 2.91 11.97
C ASN A 96 -11.02 1.53 12.59
N VAL A 97 -9.76 1.34 12.97
CA VAL A 97 -9.21 0.16 13.65
C VAL A 97 -8.27 0.66 14.75
N ASN A 98 -8.33 0.06 15.93
CA ASN A 98 -7.41 0.41 17.02
C ASN A 98 -5.95 0.02 16.63
N PRO A 99 -4.95 0.79 17.04
CA PRO A 99 -5.06 2.01 17.87
C PRO A 99 -5.35 3.30 17.08
N TYR A 100 -5.25 3.26 15.75
CA TYR A 100 -5.36 4.43 14.85
C TYR A 100 -6.72 5.14 14.87
N LYS A 101 -7.77 4.45 15.30
CA LYS A 101 -9.11 5.02 15.47
C LYS A 101 -9.15 6.24 16.40
N SER A 102 -8.24 6.30 17.39
CA SER A 102 -8.26 7.35 18.42
C SER A 102 -6.89 7.94 18.76
N GLY A 103 -5.81 7.42 18.17
CA GLY A 103 -4.44 7.85 18.43
C GLY A 103 -3.56 7.70 17.20
N TYR A 104 -2.31 8.16 17.31
CA TYR A 104 -1.27 7.98 16.31
C TYR A 104 -1.56 8.55 14.92
N GLY A 105 -2.56 9.42 14.78
CA GLY A 105 -2.88 10.12 13.54
C GLY A 105 -2.28 11.53 13.47
N ILE A 106 -2.59 12.25 12.39
CA ILE A 106 -2.10 13.61 12.12
C ILE A 106 -2.41 14.55 13.30
N LYS A 107 -3.62 14.43 13.87
CA LYS A 107 -4.03 15.26 14.99
C LYS A 107 -3.08 15.12 16.18
N GLN A 108 -2.77 13.90 16.60
CA GLN A 108 -1.96 13.66 17.79
C GLN A 108 -0.51 14.12 17.61
N VAL A 109 0.10 13.82 16.47
CA VAL A 109 1.47 14.29 16.20
C VAL A 109 1.53 15.82 16.08
N CYS A 110 0.50 16.45 15.51
CA CYS A 110 0.44 17.90 15.42
C CYS A 110 0.10 18.61 16.74
N ASP A 111 -0.73 18.00 17.60
CA ASP A 111 -0.95 18.48 18.96
C ASP A 111 0.40 18.55 19.70
N ILE A 112 1.25 17.53 19.58
CA ILE A 112 2.61 17.52 20.16
C ILE A 112 3.47 18.63 19.54
N MET A 113 3.50 18.73 18.20
CA MET A 113 4.32 19.73 17.50
C MET A 113 3.87 21.18 17.75
N THR A 114 2.63 21.40 18.19
CA THR A 114 2.09 22.75 18.47
C THR A 114 1.94 23.05 19.96
N LYS A 115 2.18 22.08 20.83
CA LYS A 115 2.08 22.24 22.29
C LYS A 115 3.12 23.21 22.84
N GLY A 116 2.65 24.25 23.52
CA GLY A 116 3.50 25.19 24.26
C GLY A 116 4.61 25.83 23.43
N ASN A 117 5.62 26.35 24.13
CA ASN A 117 6.74 27.07 23.55
C ASN A 117 8.04 26.24 23.51
N ASP A 118 7.94 24.91 23.69
CA ASP A 118 9.11 24.03 23.67
C ASP A 118 9.86 24.11 22.34
N ASP A 119 11.16 23.83 22.41
CA ASP A 119 12.03 23.80 21.24
C ASP A 119 11.51 22.79 20.20
N PRO A 120 11.48 23.13 18.90
CA PRO A 120 11.09 22.21 17.85
C PRO A 120 11.82 20.85 17.87
N LEU A 121 13.09 20.77 18.29
CA LEU A 121 13.81 19.50 18.44
C LEU A 121 13.22 18.63 19.55
N THR A 122 12.91 19.24 20.70
CA THR A 122 12.27 18.54 21.82
C THR A 122 10.89 18.00 21.42
N LYS A 123 10.17 18.76 20.59
CA LYS A 123 8.87 18.33 20.05
C LYS A 123 9.00 17.17 19.07
N LEU A 124 10.00 17.18 18.19
CA LEU A 124 10.28 16.04 17.31
C LEU A 124 10.57 14.77 18.13
N GLN A 125 11.38 14.88 19.19
CA GLN A 125 11.62 13.74 20.07
C GLN A 125 10.35 13.28 20.78
N ALA A 126 9.48 14.20 21.21
CA ALA A 126 8.22 13.83 21.84
C ALA A 126 7.30 13.07 20.87
N VAL A 127 7.27 13.43 19.59
CA VAL A 127 6.57 12.66 18.54
C VAL A 127 7.20 11.28 18.38
N ASN A 128 8.53 11.19 18.33
CA ASN A 128 9.26 9.93 18.19
C ASN A 128 8.97 8.97 19.37
N VAL A 129 9.02 9.46 20.61
CA VAL A 129 8.64 8.67 21.80
C VAL A 129 7.19 8.25 21.75
N TYR A 130 6.29 9.14 21.33
CA TYR A 130 4.86 8.84 21.22
C TYR A 130 4.62 7.73 20.19
N MET A 131 5.14 7.85 18.98
CA MET A 131 4.92 6.88 17.90
C MET A 131 5.57 5.52 18.21
N ALA A 132 6.70 5.48 18.90
CA ALA A 132 7.34 4.24 19.33
C ALA A 132 6.43 3.36 20.21
N GLN A 133 5.44 3.94 20.90
CA GLN A 133 4.46 3.20 21.71
C GLN A 133 3.60 2.23 20.89
N LEU A 134 3.53 2.39 19.57
CA LEU A 134 2.92 1.39 18.67
C LEU A 134 3.64 0.03 18.73
N HIS A 135 4.92 0.04 19.07
CA HIS A 135 5.79 -1.14 19.08
C HIS A 135 6.25 -1.52 20.50
N GLY A 136 5.71 -0.86 21.54
CA GLY A 136 6.03 -1.09 22.94
C GLY A 136 6.72 0.11 23.61
N ASP A 137 7.30 -0.12 24.78
CA ASP A 137 7.92 0.96 25.55
C ASP A 137 9.15 1.55 24.84
N PHE A 138 9.21 2.88 24.77
CA PHE A 138 10.36 3.59 24.20
C PHE A 138 11.61 3.37 25.04
N LYS A 139 12.66 2.81 24.41
CA LYS A 139 13.97 2.60 25.05
C LYS A 139 15.05 3.51 24.46
N TYR A 140 15.07 3.62 23.13
CA TYR A 140 16.02 4.41 22.37
C TYR A 140 15.48 4.64 20.96
N THR A 141 16.12 5.52 20.20
CA THR A 141 15.88 5.68 18.76
C THR A 141 16.94 4.90 17.98
N ASP A 142 16.53 4.00 17.10
CA ASP A 142 17.43 3.32 16.17
C ASP A 142 18.01 4.31 15.15
N ASN A 143 19.31 4.20 14.90
CA ASN A 143 20.03 5.14 14.01
C ASN A 143 21.23 4.49 13.30
N SER A 144 21.30 3.16 13.30
CA SER A 144 22.36 2.39 12.66
C SER A 144 21.84 1.78 11.35
N TYR A 145 22.31 2.31 10.23
CA TYR A 145 22.06 1.75 8.91
C TYR A 145 22.64 0.32 8.82
N ASP A 146 23.80 0.07 9.43
CA ASP A 146 24.40 -1.26 9.44
C ASP A 146 23.54 -2.27 10.21
N ASP A 147 22.90 -1.86 11.31
CA ASP A 147 21.93 -2.70 12.03
C ASP A 147 20.71 -3.00 11.15
N MET A 148 20.20 -1.99 10.42
CA MET A 148 19.09 -2.16 9.47
C MET A 148 19.47 -3.14 8.36
N ILE A 149 20.65 -3.02 7.75
CA ILE A 149 21.13 -3.96 6.73
C ILE A 149 21.31 -5.36 7.30
N LYS A 150 21.87 -5.49 8.51
CA LYS A 150 21.98 -6.79 9.18
C LYS A 150 20.61 -7.44 9.40
N TYR A 151 19.63 -6.65 9.79
CA TYR A 151 18.25 -7.10 9.94
C TYR A 151 17.63 -7.55 8.61
N LEU A 152 17.74 -6.75 7.55
CA LEU A 152 17.20 -7.07 6.23
C LEU A 152 17.91 -8.23 5.52
N ARG A 153 19.17 -8.54 5.89
CA ARG A 153 19.91 -9.70 5.39
C ARG A 153 19.58 -11.01 6.09
N ARG A 154 18.82 -11.00 7.20
CA ARG A 154 18.42 -12.26 7.85
C ARG A 154 17.60 -13.10 6.88
N GLU A 155 17.96 -14.37 6.76
CA GLU A 155 17.27 -15.32 5.87
C GLU A 155 16.44 -16.35 6.64
N GLU A 156 16.52 -16.33 7.97
CA GLU A 156 15.82 -17.27 8.85
C GLU A 156 14.33 -16.91 8.97
N PHE A 157 13.46 -17.84 8.54
CA PHE A 157 12.01 -17.80 8.76
C PHE A 157 11.68 -18.58 10.03
N ASP A 158 12.05 -18.04 11.19
CA ASP A 158 12.00 -18.76 12.47
C ASP A 158 10.64 -18.71 13.19
N GLY A 159 9.60 -18.15 12.57
CA GLY A 159 8.20 -18.16 13.05
C GLY A 159 7.93 -17.38 14.34
N GLU A 160 8.96 -17.07 15.13
CA GLU A 160 8.86 -16.39 16.42
C GLU A 160 9.48 -14.98 16.42
N ASN A 161 10.49 -14.69 15.58
CA ASN A 161 11.29 -13.46 15.72
C ASN A 161 11.76 -12.80 14.40
N PHE A 162 11.12 -13.08 13.27
CA PHE A 162 11.44 -12.38 12.02
C PHE A 162 10.22 -11.94 11.23
N ASP A 163 10.19 -10.64 10.91
CA ASP A 163 9.27 -10.07 9.94
C ASP A 163 9.80 -10.37 8.54
N SER A 164 9.38 -11.52 8.01
CA SER A 164 9.55 -11.87 6.59
C SER A 164 9.01 -10.79 5.65
N GLY A 165 8.13 -9.90 6.15
CA GLY A 165 7.56 -8.80 5.41
C GLY A 165 8.58 -7.72 5.06
N ALA A 166 9.43 -7.28 6.00
CA ALA A 166 10.39 -6.20 5.72
C ALA A 166 11.41 -6.56 4.63
N ARG A 167 12.00 -7.75 4.70
CA ARG A 167 12.95 -8.25 3.68
C ARG A 167 12.26 -8.50 2.34
N SER A 168 11.07 -9.11 2.36
CA SER A 168 10.29 -9.37 1.14
C SER A 168 9.84 -8.08 0.47
N TRP A 169 9.34 -7.12 1.23
CA TRP A 169 8.99 -5.80 0.72
C TRP A 169 10.19 -5.06 0.13
N THR A 170 11.33 -5.11 0.84
CA THR A 170 12.59 -4.55 0.34
C THR A 170 12.97 -5.20 -1.00
N TRP A 171 12.85 -6.52 -1.13
CA TRP A 171 13.09 -7.21 -2.39
C TRP A 171 12.19 -6.70 -3.53
N GLN A 172 10.89 -6.55 -3.28
CA GLN A 172 9.95 -6.09 -4.28
C GLN A 172 10.17 -4.63 -4.70
N THR A 173 10.52 -3.77 -3.76
CA THR A 173 10.89 -2.38 -4.10
C THR A 173 12.18 -2.30 -4.90
N CYS A 174 13.16 -3.20 -4.64
CA CYS A 174 14.42 -3.28 -5.39
C CYS A 174 14.31 -4.00 -6.74
N THR A 175 13.26 -4.80 -6.98
CA THR A 175 13.15 -5.64 -8.18
C THR A 175 11.93 -5.36 -9.06
N GLU A 176 10.93 -4.61 -8.58
CA GLU A 176 9.73 -4.31 -9.37
C GLU A 176 9.26 -2.86 -9.25
N PHE A 177 9.23 -2.30 -8.04
CA PHE A 177 8.39 -1.12 -7.80
C PHE A 177 9.13 0.20 -7.64
N GLY A 178 10.27 0.20 -6.95
CA GLY A 178 10.92 1.46 -6.57
C GLY A 178 9.95 2.36 -5.81
N TYR A 179 9.35 1.89 -4.72
CA TYR A 179 8.48 2.73 -3.88
C TYR A 179 9.28 3.39 -2.76
N TYR A 180 10.33 4.12 -3.12
CA TYR A 180 11.19 4.80 -2.15
C TYR A 180 10.61 6.16 -1.77
N GLN A 181 10.52 6.45 -0.47
CA GLN A 181 10.00 7.73 0.03
C GLN A 181 11.15 8.72 0.25
N THR A 182 11.59 9.38 -0.82
CA THR A 182 12.75 10.26 -0.77
C THR A 182 12.36 11.70 -0.43
N THR A 183 13.35 12.49 -0.02
CA THR A 183 13.21 13.95 0.17
C THR A 183 13.75 14.74 -1.04
N ASP A 184 13.83 14.13 -2.22
CA ASP A 184 14.44 14.75 -3.42
C ASP A 184 13.58 15.88 -4.04
N GLY A 185 12.40 16.16 -3.48
CA GLY A 185 11.51 17.26 -3.90
C GLY A 185 12.09 18.66 -3.64
N GLY A 186 13.27 18.72 -3.02
CA GLY A 186 14.08 19.90 -2.81
C GLY A 186 14.01 20.45 -1.38
N PRO A 187 14.90 21.40 -1.03
CA PRO A 187 15.11 21.85 0.36
C PRO A 187 13.94 22.67 0.93
N LYS A 188 12.89 22.91 0.14
CA LYS A 188 11.72 23.70 0.55
C LYS A 188 10.71 22.88 1.36
N GLY A 189 10.75 21.55 1.25
CA GLY A 189 9.87 20.69 2.02
C GLY A 189 10.14 20.75 3.53
N ILE A 190 9.16 20.39 4.35
CA ILE A 190 9.29 20.44 5.82
C ILE A 190 10.35 19.47 6.39
N PHE A 191 10.75 18.46 5.63
CA PHE A 191 11.80 17.52 6.05
C PHE A 191 13.20 17.92 5.57
N GLY A 192 13.31 18.94 4.70
CA GLY A 192 14.55 19.30 4.02
C GLY A 192 14.94 18.29 2.92
N ASP A 193 16.22 18.27 2.54
CA ASP A 193 16.84 17.42 1.52
C ASP A 193 17.76 16.35 2.15
N VAL A 194 17.22 15.62 3.13
CA VAL A 194 17.99 14.79 4.06
C VAL A 194 18.08 13.31 3.71
N THR A 195 17.22 12.77 2.85
CA THR A 195 17.25 11.35 2.46
C THR A 195 17.01 11.21 0.96
N PRO A 196 18.08 11.21 0.15
CA PRO A 196 17.96 11.07 -1.30
C PRO A 196 17.82 9.61 -1.74
N LEU A 197 17.42 9.43 -3.00
CA LEU A 197 17.27 8.13 -3.66
C LEU A 197 18.48 7.19 -3.49
N SER A 198 19.71 7.73 -3.44
CA SER A 198 20.93 6.93 -3.33
C SER A 198 20.98 6.08 -2.06
N VAL A 199 20.33 6.50 -0.96
CA VAL A 199 20.27 5.73 0.29
C VAL A 199 19.53 4.42 0.08
N PHE A 200 18.42 4.45 -0.67
CA PHE A 200 17.62 3.26 -0.98
C PHE A 200 18.29 2.35 -2.01
N VAL A 201 19.00 2.93 -2.99
CA VAL A 201 19.82 2.15 -3.94
C VAL A 201 20.96 1.43 -3.21
N ASN A 202 21.63 2.12 -2.28
CA ASN A 202 22.66 1.53 -1.43
C ASN A 202 22.06 0.39 -0.61
N MET A 203 20.86 0.57 -0.03
CA MET A 203 20.18 -0.48 0.71
C MET A 203 19.93 -1.73 -0.15
N CYS A 204 19.42 -1.58 -1.37
CA CYS A 204 19.24 -2.72 -2.28
C CYS A 204 20.56 -3.44 -2.58
N THR A 205 21.61 -2.67 -2.87
CA THR A 205 22.96 -3.18 -3.16
C THR A 205 23.55 -3.92 -1.96
N ASP A 206 23.39 -3.35 -0.77
CA ASP A 206 23.94 -3.88 0.47
C ASP A 206 23.16 -5.12 0.91
N VAL A 207 21.83 -5.16 0.81
CA VAL A 207 21.07 -6.34 1.24
C VAL A 207 21.19 -7.50 0.24
N PHE A 208 21.04 -7.25 -1.06
CA PHE A 208 20.91 -8.31 -2.07
C PHE A 208 22.14 -8.49 -2.97
N GLY A 209 23.14 -7.62 -2.88
CA GLY A 209 24.40 -7.71 -3.61
C GLY A 209 24.54 -6.69 -4.75
N THR A 210 25.75 -6.61 -5.29
CA THR A 210 26.19 -5.53 -6.21
C THR A 210 25.45 -5.46 -7.56
N LYS A 211 24.73 -6.53 -7.91
CA LYS A 211 23.83 -6.56 -9.09
C LYS A 211 22.67 -5.57 -8.93
N PHE A 212 22.16 -5.37 -7.71
CA PHE A 212 20.97 -4.56 -7.43
C PHE A 212 21.32 -3.07 -7.28
N ASN A 213 22.03 -2.54 -8.27
CA ASN A 213 22.43 -1.13 -8.36
C ASN A 213 21.37 -0.27 -9.07
N ALA A 214 21.63 1.03 -9.17
CA ALA A 214 20.71 2.01 -9.78
C ALA A 214 20.23 1.61 -11.19
N ASN A 215 21.11 1.08 -12.04
CA ASN A 215 20.76 0.70 -13.41
C ASN A 215 19.83 -0.51 -13.43
N TYR A 216 20.07 -1.50 -12.56
CA TYR A 216 19.20 -2.65 -12.44
C TYR A 216 17.81 -2.23 -11.96
N ILE A 217 17.75 -1.44 -10.88
CA ILE A 217 16.49 -0.96 -10.29
C ILE A 217 15.70 -0.15 -11.32
N ASP A 218 16.35 0.78 -12.04
CA ASP A 218 15.71 1.56 -13.11
C ASP A 218 15.11 0.68 -14.20
N ALA A 219 15.88 -0.28 -14.71
CA ALA A 219 15.42 -1.21 -15.74
C ALA A 219 14.24 -2.05 -15.24
N ALA A 220 14.30 -2.54 -14.00
CA ALA A 220 13.29 -3.40 -13.41
C ALA A 220 11.95 -2.65 -13.19
N VAL A 221 12.01 -1.42 -12.67
CA VAL A 221 10.81 -0.59 -12.48
C VAL A 221 10.24 -0.14 -13.83
N ARG A 222 11.06 0.17 -14.83
CA ARG A 222 10.58 0.46 -16.19
C ARG A 222 9.91 -0.76 -16.83
N ALA A 223 10.46 -1.96 -16.64
CA ALA A 223 9.86 -3.18 -17.15
C ALA A 223 8.47 -3.41 -16.54
N THR A 224 8.36 -3.27 -15.22
CA THR A 224 7.10 -3.36 -14.48
C THR A 224 6.08 -2.32 -14.97
N GLN A 225 6.46 -1.04 -15.05
CA GLN A 225 5.55 0.01 -15.55
C GLN A 225 5.13 -0.22 -17.01
N THR A 226 6.06 -0.68 -17.86
CA THR A 226 5.74 -0.98 -19.27
C THR A 226 4.77 -2.14 -19.38
N HIS A 227 4.93 -3.16 -18.53
CA HIS A 227 4.06 -4.33 -18.53
C HIS A 227 2.64 -3.99 -18.09
N TYR A 228 2.48 -3.15 -17.05
CA TYR A 228 1.18 -2.85 -16.46
C TYR A 228 0.54 -1.52 -16.94
N GLY A 229 1.32 -0.69 -17.64
CA GLY A 229 0.87 0.58 -18.24
C GLY A 229 1.14 1.84 -17.40
N GLY A 230 1.56 1.70 -16.15
CA GLY A 230 1.71 2.84 -15.24
C GLY A 230 0.37 3.53 -14.92
N ALA A 231 0.35 4.55 -14.07
CA ALA A 231 -0.89 5.24 -13.67
C ALA A 231 -1.64 5.86 -14.86
N ASP A 232 -0.89 6.37 -15.84
CA ASP A 232 -1.44 7.08 -17.00
C ASP A 232 -2.01 6.11 -18.04
N ASN A 233 -1.27 5.04 -18.36
CA ASN A 233 -1.63 4.10 -19.43
C ASN A 233 -2.17 2.76 -18.91
N PHE A 234 -2.53 2.67 -17.63
CA PHE A 234 -3.21 1.51 -17.09
C PHE A 234 -4.53 1.24 -17.84
N MET A 235 -4.62 0.05 -18.45
CA MET A 235 -5.77 -0.38 -19.26
C MET A 235 -6.37 -1.67 -18.69
N ALA A 236 -7.56 -1.54 -18.10
CA ALA A 236 -8.34 -2.66 -17.59
C ALA A 236 -9.83 -2.46 -17.84
N THR A 237 -10.67 -3.40 -17.39
CA THR A 237 -12.14 -3.28 -17.40
C THR A 237 -12.70 -3.62 -16.04
N ASN A 238 -13.85 -3.09 -15.64
CA ASN A 238 -14.55 -3.30 -14.35
C ASN A 238 -13.66 -3.16 -13.11
N VAL A 239 -12.82 -2.13 -13.06
CA VAL A 239 -11.98 -1.76 -11.91
C VAL A 239 -12.53 -0.50 -11.26
N VAL A 240 -12.52 -0.44 -9.93
CA VAL A 240 -12.79 0.78 -9.17
C VAL A 240 -11.55 1.11 -8.34
N ILE A 241 -10.99 2.32 -8.49
CA ILE A 241 -9.75 2.81 -7.86
C ILE A 241 -10.01 4.09 -7.02
N PRO A 242 -10.51 3.95 -5.79
CA PRO A 242 -10.59 4.99 -4.77
C PRO A 242 -9.22 5.32 -4.17
N ASN A 243 -8.99 6.62 -3.97
CA ASN A 243 -7.82 7.19 -3.36
C ASN A 243 -8.24 8.15 -2.24
N GLY A 244 -7.52 8.20 -1.13
CA GLY A 244 -7.70 9.21 -0.09
C GLY A 244 -6.87 10.45 -0.38
N SER A 245 -7.44 11.66 -0.25
CA SER A 245 -6.70 12.89 -0.57
C SER A 245 -5.55 13.22 0.40
N VAL A 246 -5.56 12.64 1.60
CA VAL A 246 -4.52 12.79 2.63
C VAL A 246 -3.56 11.61 2.65
N ASP A 247 -3.87 10.56 1.91
CA ASP A 247 -3.09 9.34 1.88
C ASP A 247 -1.84 9.55 1.02
N PRO A 248 -0.61 9.50 1.57
CA PRO A 248 0.59 9.85 0.82
C PRO A 248 0.81 9.06 -0.48
N TRP A 249 0.30 7.84 -0.51
CA TRP A 249 0.43 6.94 -1.63
C TRP A 249 -0.49 7.27 -2.81
N HIS A 250 -1.51 8.14 -2.65
CA HIS A 250 -2.43 8.48 -3.76
C HIS A 250 -1.73 9.09 -4.97
N ARG A 251 -0.52 9.67 -4.77
CA ARG A 251 0.32 10.21 -5.85
C ARG A 251 0.84 9.15 -6.80
N LEU A 252 0.94 7.91 -6.33
CA LEU A 252 1.33 6.80 -7.19
C LEU A 252 0.09 6.23 -7.92
N GLY A 253 -1.13 6.58 -7.50
CA GLY A 253 -2.37 6.00 -7.98
C GLY A 253 -2.96 6.62 -9.24
N LYS A 254 -3.94 5.93 -9.82
CA LYS A 254 -4.73 6.47 -10.93
C LYS A 254 -5.85 7.36 -10.39
N LEU A 255 -5.67 8.68 -10.46
CA LEU A 255 -6.65 9.65 -9.96
C LEU A 255 -7.73 10.00 -10.99
N VAL A 256 -7.38 9.94 -12.28
CA VAL A 256 -8.28 10.24 -13.40
C VAL A 256 -8.27 9.09 -14.40
N SER A 257 -9.46 8.72 -14.86
CA SER A 257 -9.66 7.72 -15.91
C SER A 257 -10.65 8.23 -16.94
N TYR A 258 -10.31 8.00 -18.21
CA TYR A 258 -11.17 8.28 -19.36
C TYR A 258 -11.85 7.00 -19.88
N TYR A 259 -11.58 5.85 -19.26
CA TYR A 259 -12.21 4.58 -19.61
C TYR A 259 -13.44 4.34 -18.76
N THR A 260 -14.59 4.09 -19.39
CA THR A 260 -15.89 3.91 -18.70
C THR A 260 -15.92 2.75 -17.70
N SER A 261 -15.04 1.76 -17.87
CA SER A 261 -14.95 0.56 -17.05
C SER A 261 -13.82 0.60 -16.01
N VAL A 262 -13.01 1.67 -15.98
CA VAL A 262 -12.03 1.95 -14.93
C VAL A 262 -12.47 3.22 -14.22
N VAL A 263 -13.07 3.07 -13.05
CA VAL A 263 -13.68 4.18 -12.31
C VAL A 263 -12.76 4.62 -11.19
N THR A 264 -12.33 5.87 -11.18
CA THR A 264 -11.49 6.43 -10.10
C THR A 264 -12.34 7.27 -9.15
N TYR A 265 -12.00 7.26 -7.86
CA TYR A 265 -12.64 8.13 -6.86
C TYR A 265 -11.57 8.80 -6.01
N LEU A 266 -11.62 10.12 -5.85
CA LEU A 266 -10.82 10.80 -4.84
C LEU A 266 -11.70 11.16 -3.64
N ILE A 267 -11.45 10.50 -2.52
CA ILE A 267 -12.13 10.72 -1.24
C ILE A 267 -11.42 11.88 -0.55
N ASN A 268 -12.03 13.06 -0.62
CA ASN A 268 -11.50 14.25 0.02
C ASN A 268 -11.69 14.19 1.53
N ALA A 269 -10.60 14.36 2.28
CA ALA A 269 -10.70 14.54 3.72
C ALA A 269 -11.49 15.81 4.06
N VAL A 270 -12.47 15.68 4.95
CA VAL A 270 -13.21 16.82 5.49
C VAL A 270 -12.41 17.38 6.65
N ASN A 271 -12.00 18.65 6.56
CA ASN A 271 -11.28 19.32 7.65
C ASN A 271 -12.10 19.18 8.94
N THR A 272 -11.54 18.50 9.94
CA THR A 272 -12.22 18.06 11.17
C THR A 272 -12.80 19.22 12.00
N ASN A 273 -12.44 20.48 11.66
CA ASN A 273 -13.03 21.71 12.22
C ASN A 273 -14.37 22.14 11.60
N LYS A 274 -14.89 21.44 10.58
CA LYS A 274 -16.24 21.65 10.03
C LYS A 274 -16.99 20.33 10.00
N LYS A 275 -17.79 20.07 11.03
CA LYS A 275 -18.80 18.99 11.01
C LYS A 275 -19.76 19.25 9.85
N ASN A 276 -19.54 18.59 8.72
CA ASN A 276 -20.53 18.42 7.66
C ASN A 276 -20.37 17.03 7.06
N ALA A 277 -21.50 16.39 6.81
CA ALA A 277 -21.63 15.02 6.30
C ALA A 277 -20.74 14.73 5.08
N MET A 278 -20.46 13.44 4.86
CA MET A 278 -19.80 12.89 3.66
C MET A 278 -20.06 13.77 2.42
N PRO A 279 -19.01 14.33 1.80
CA PRO A 279 -19.19 15.11 0.58
C PRO A 279 -19.80 14.21 -0.50
N ARG A 280 -20.87 14.68 -1.13
CA ARG A 280 -21.37 14.07 -2.37
C ARG A 280 -20.23 14.06 -3.38
N ALA A 281 -19.95 12.91 -3.99
CA ALA A 281 -19.01 12.78 -5.08
C ALA A 281 -19.29 13.84 -6.15
N ARG A 282 -18.33 14.74 -6.38
CA ARG A 282 -18.37 15.63 -7.55
C ARG A 282 -17.51 14.98 -8.63
N THR A 283 -18.16 14.48 -9.66
CA THR A 283 -17.55 14.24 -10.97
C THR A 283 -17.15 15.60 -11.55
N THR A 284 -15.86 15.91 -11.61
CA THR A 284 -15.35 16.99 -12.47
C THR A 284 -15.12 16.42 -13.85
N TYR A 285 -16.07 16.62 -14.75
CA TYR A 285 -15.83 16.51 -16.19
C TYR A 285 -15.09 17.77 -16.67
N PRO A 286 -14.17 17.67 -17.64
CA PRO A 286 -13.65 18.85 -18.32
C PRO A 286 -14.80 19.64 -18.95
N LYS A 287 -14.74 20.97 -18.84
CA LYS A 287 -15.74 21.87 -19.41
C LYS A 287 -15.75 21.77 -20.94
N GLN A 288 -16.93 21.97 -21.51
CA GLN A 288 -17.37 21.67 -22.87
C GLN A 288 -16.79 22.60 -23.97
N ASP A 289 -15.54 23.05 -23.83
CA ASP A 289 -14.99 24.11 -24.71
C ASP A 289 -13.83 23.65 -25.63
N GLU A 290 -13.47 22.35 -25.65
CA GLU A 290 -12.40 21.80 -26.51
C GLU A 290 -12.90 20.91 -27.68
N GLU A 291 -14.21 20.92 -27.99
CA GLU A 291 -14.85 20.06 -29.00
C GLU A 291 -14.55 20.41 -30.47
N THR A 292 -13.68 21.39 -30.75
CA THR A 292 -13.44 21.88 -32.12
C THR A 292 -12.20 21.32 -32.83
N ALA A 293 -11.32 20.57 -32.14
CA ALA A 293 -10.10 20.02 -32.76
C ALA A 293 -10.25 18.57 -33.27
N GLU A 294 -11.09 17.74 -32.64
CA GLU A 294 -11.17 16.29 -32.92
C GLU A 294 -12.00 15.93 -34.17
N ASN A 295 -12.91 16.81 -34.61
CA ASN A 295 -13.80 16.52 -35.75
C ASN A 295 -13.12 16.49 -37.13
N ARG A 296 -11.84 16.86 -37.25
CA ARG A 296 -11.10 16.77 -38.54
C ARG A 296 -10.38 15.45 -38.77
N ILE A 297 -10.16 14.65 -37.73
CA ILE A 297 -9.34 13.43 -37.83
C ILE A 297 -10.19 12.18 -38.07
N LEU A 298 -11.47 12.19 -37.70
CA LEU A 298 -12.36 11.01 -37.76
C LEU A 298 -13.05 10.76 -39.11
N GLN A 299 -12.91 11.64 -40.12
CA GLN A 299 -13.57 11.45 -41.43
C GLN A 299 -12.77 10.63 -42.46
N SER A 300 -11.53 10.22 -42.18
CA SER A 300 -10.70 9.53 -43.19
C SER A 300 -10.70 8.01 -43.13
N GLN A 301 -11.42 7.38 -42.19
CA GLN A 301 -11.41 5.92 -42.03
C GLN A 301 -12.82 5.35 -41.77
N MET A 302 -13.70 5.38 -42.77
CA MET A 302 -14.92 4.58 -42.78
C MET A 302 -14.87 3.55 -43.92
N VAL A 303 -14.50 2.31 -43.60
CA VAL A 303 -14.90 1.12 -44.37
C VAL A 303 -15.96 0.39 -43.54
N ARG A 304 -17.12 0.18 -44.16
CA ARG A 304 -18.37 -0.30 -43.57
C ARG A 304 -18.25 -1.73 -43.02
N LEU A 305 -18.75 -1.94 -41.80
CA LEU A 305 -19.26 -3.24 -41.34
C LEU A 305 -20.76 -3.12 -41.00
N PRO A 306 -21.56 -4.19 -41.16
CA PRO A 306 -23.02 -4.11 -41.19
C PRO A 306 -23.60 -3.87 -39.80
N THR A 307 -24.68 -3.09 -39.79
CA THR A 307 -25.50 -2.76 -38.62
C THR A 307 -26.34 -3.96 -38.18
N ASP A 308 -25.97 -4.57 -37.06
CA ASP A 308 -26.92 -5.30 -36.21
C ASP A 308 -27.13 -4.53 -34.91
N THR A 309 -28.39 -4.13 -34.71
CA THR A 309 -28.92 -3.39 -33.58
C THR A 309 -28.72 -4.12 -32.25
N VAL A 310 -27.71 -3.72 -31.48
CA VAL A 310 -27.69 -3.94 -30.03
C VAL A 310 -28.42 -2.78 -29.36
N LYS A 311 -29.62 -3.06 -28.83
CA LYS A 311 -30.35 -2.12 -27.98
C LYS A 311 -29.49 -1.73 -26.78
N SER A 312 -29.10 -0.46 -26.71
CA SER A 312 -28.55 0.16 -25.51
C SER A 312 -29.61 0.13 -24.41
N GLY A 313 -29.49 -0.84 -23.50
CA GLY A 313 -30.17 -0.77 -22.21
C GLY A 313 -29.48 0.29 -21.36
N ARG A 314 -30.20 1.38 -21.03
CA ARG A 314 -29.76 2.34 -20.02
C ARG A 314 -29.37 1.57 -18.75
N ILE A 315 -28.10 1.64 -18.37
CA ILE A 315 -27.67 1.26 -17.02
C ILE A 315 -28.22 2.33 -16.08
N THR A 316 -29.35 2.05 -15.43
CA THR A 316 -29.81 2.81 -14.28
C THR A 316 -28.79 2.63 -13.17
N VAL A 317 -28.07 3.71 -12.85
CA VAL A 317 -27.28 3.83 -11.62
C VAL A 317 -28.26 3.64 -10.46
N ALA A 318 -28.08 2.56 -9.69
CA ALA A 318 -28.89 2.34 -8.49
C ALA A 318 -28.72 3.56 -7.56
N GLU A 319 -29.84 4.12 -7.09
CA GLU A 319 -29.83 5.19 -6.09
C GLU A 319 -28.98 4.78 -4.89
N VAL A 320 -28.12 5.70 -4.44
CA VAL A 320 -27.30 5.51 -3.23
C VAL A 320 -28.24 5.34 -2.04
N PRO A 321 -28.31 4.16 -1.40
CA PRO A 321 -29.21 3.96 -0.27
C PRO A 321 -28.74 4.83 0.90
N THR A 322 -29.67 5.52 1.54
CA THR A 322 -29.44 6.24 2.79
C THR A 322 -28.79 5.30 3.81
N MET A 323 -27.54 5.59 4.19
CA MET A 323 -26.85 4.85 5.25
C MET A 323 -27.57 5.10 6.56
N GLY A 324 -28.15 4.05 7.15
CA GLY A 324 -28.58 4.08 8.54
C GLY A 324 -27.37 4.28 9.47
N PRO A 325 -27.59 4.67 10.74
CA PRO A 325 -26.52 4.81 11.71
C PRO A 325 -25.72 3.49 11.81
N PRO A 326 -24.38 3.54 11.91
CA PRO A 326 -23.56 2.34 12.01
C PRO A 326 -23.95 1.57 13.27
N GLN A 327 -24.47 0.36 13.10
CA GLN A 327 -24.66 -0.55 14.23
C GLN A 327 -23.30 -0.91 14.80
N THR A 328 -23.13 -0.74 16.12
CA THR A 328 -21.95 -1.14 16.86
C THR A 328 -21.95 -2.66 16.99
N HIS A 329 -21.47 -3.37 15.97
CA HIS A 329 -21.15 -4.79 16.11
C HIS A 329 -19.92 -4.90 17.01
N ASN A 330 -20.13 -5.35 18.25
CA ASN A 330 -19.06 -5.92 19.06
C ASN A 330 -18.65 -7.22 18.35
N TYR A 331 -17.56 -7.19 17.59
CA TYR A 331 -17.02 -8.42 17.01
C TYR A 331 -16.45 -9.26 18.16
N ASP A 332 -17.17 -10.31 18.55
CA ASP A 332 -16.71 -11.24 19.57
C ASP A 332 -15.42 -11.90 19.10
N ALA A 333 -14.33 -11.71 19.85
CA ALA A 333 -13.02 -12.28 19.55
C ALA A 333 -13.09 -13.81 19.39
N LYS A 334 -13.98 -14.49 20.14
CA LYS A 334 -14.19 -15.94 19.99
C LYS A 334 -14.78 -16.30 18.63
N HIS A 335 -15.65 -15.46 18.08
CA HIS A 335 -16.27 -15.66 16.76
C HIS A 335 -15.26 -15.45 15.63
N ILE A 336 -14.37 -14.47 15.76
CA ILE A 336 -13.27 -14.25 14.79
C ILE A 336 -12.27 -15.41 14.83
N LEU A 337 -11.88 -15.86 16.03
CA LEU A 337 -10.90 -16.93 16.21
C LEU A 337 -11.44 -18.31 15.82
N ALA A 338 -12.76 -18.47 15.69
CA ALA A 338 -13.39 -19.70 15.21
C ALA A 338 -13.31 -19.87 13.68
N VAL A 339 -12.80 -18.88 12.93
CA VAL A 339 -12.57 -19.03 11.48
C VAL A 339 -11.47 -20.07 11.25
N GLU A 340 -11.81 -21.12 10.51
CA GLU A 340 -10.84 -22.17 10.17
C GLU A 340 -9.75 -21.65 9.23
N THR A 341 -8.50 -22.03 9.53
CA THR A 341 -7.36 -21.82 8.65
C THR A 341 -7.34 -22.92 7.59
N HIS A 342 -7.27 -22.53 6.32
CA HIS A 342 -7.16 -23.47 5.21
C HIS A 342 -5.89 -23.25 4.40
N PHE A 343 -5.49 -24.26 3.64
CA PHE A 343 -4.36 -24.19 2.72
C PHE A 343 -4.74 -24.69 1.33
N ILE A 344 -4.24 -24.02 0.29
CA ILE A 344 -4.27 -24.46 -1.10
C ILE A 344 -2.85 -24.82 -1.53
N ARG A 345 -2.69 -25.80 -2.42
CA ARG A 345 -1.41 -26.09 -3.07
C ARG A 345 -1.25 -25.20 -4.29
N GLN A 346 -0.12 -24.53 -4.40
CA GLN A 346 0.23 -23.66 -5.51
C GLN A 346 1.58 -24.08 -6.12
N PRO A 347 1.80 -23.89 -7.44
CA PRO A 347 3.10 -24.03 -8.06
C PRO A 347 4.16 -23.09 -7.46
N PHE A 348 5.40 -23.54 -7.38
CA PHE A 348 6.54 -22.65 -7.12
C PHE A 348 6.70 -21.63 -8.26
N ASP A 349 6.56 -22.09 -9.49
CA ASP A 349 6.69 -21.26 -10.68
C ASP A 349 5.52 -21.49 -11.63
N HIS A 350 4.67 -20.49 -11.83
CA HIS A 350 3.57 -20.56 -12.80
C HIS A 350 4.04 -20.47 -14.26
N PHE A 351 5.31 -20.12 -14.49
CA PHE A 351 5.88 -19.88 -15.82
C PHE A 351 6.86 -20.96 -16.25
N ASN A 352 7.03 -22.02 -15.44
CA ASN A 352 7.84 -23.18 -15.78
C ASN A 352 7.04 -24.47 -15.57
N SER A 353 6.47 -25.01 -16.66
CA SER A 353 5.66 -26.25 -16.62
C SER A 353 6.45 -27.50 -16.24
N GLU A 354 7.78 -27.46 -16.34
CA GLU A 354 8.65 -28.59 -15.97
C GLU A 354 8.93 -28.60 -14.46
N ASP A 355 8.67 -27.50 -13.75
CA ASP A 355 8.83 -27.42 -12.30
C ASP A 355 7.59 -27.99 -11.58
N ASN A 356 7.74 -29.17 -11.01
CA ASN A 356 6.67 -29.86 -10.27
C ASN A 356 6.62 -29.49 -8.78
N ARG A 357 7.45 -28.54 -8.31
CA ARG A 357 7.46 -28.12 -6.90
C ARG A 357 6.18 -27.33 -6.58
N THR A 358 5.66 -27.53 -5.38
CA THR A 358 4.48 -26.82 -4.88
C THR A 358 4.66 -26.37 -3.44
N PHE A 359 4.06 -25.24 -3.08
CA PHE A 359 3.99 -24.74 -1.71
C PHE A 359 2.54 -24.70 -1.22
N LYS A 360 2.37 -24.54 0.10
CA LYS A 360 1.05 -24.33 0.72
C LYS A 360 0.83 -22.83 0.88
N GLN A 361 -0.24 -22.31 0.29
CA GLN A 361 -0.67 -20.93 0.48
C GLN A 361 -1.88 -20.91 1.42
N LYS A 362 -1.80 -20.14 2.49
CA LYS A 362 -2.85 -20.01 3.50
C LYS A 362 -4.00 -19.16 2.96
N TYR A 363 -5.22 -19.52 3.32
CA TYR A 363 -6.40 -18.69 3.09
C TYR A 363 -7.44 -18.88 4.18
N TYR A 364 -8.32 -17.88 4.31
CA TYR A 364 -9.51 -17.93 5.15
C TYR A 364 -10.77 -17.92 4.30
N LYS A 365 -11.83 -18.53 4.83
CA LYS A 365 -13.17 -18.55 4.22
C LYS A 365 -14.21 -18.12 5.25
N ASN A 366 -15.18 -17.34 4.79
CA ASN A 366 -16.41 -17.03 5.51
C ASN A 366 -17.61 -17.17 4.56
N ASP A 367 -18.50 -18.10 4.87
CA ASP A 367 -19.75 -18.35 4.15
C ASP A 367 -21.01 -18.05 4.99
N GLU A 368 -20.89 -17.35 6.13
CA GLU A 368 -22.03 -16.99 6.97
C GLU A 368 -23.07 -16.14 6.25
N TRP A 369 -22.60 -15.31 5.30
CA TRP A 369 -23.47 -14.46 4.49
C TRP A 369 -23.87 -15.10 3.17
N ALA A 370 -23.38 -16.30 2.84
CA ALA A 370 -23.53 -16.88 1.52
C ALA A 370 -25.00 -17.17 1.17
N LYS A 371 -25.45 -16.67 0.02
CA LYS A 371 -26.75 -17.01 -0.61
C LYS A 371 -26.50 -17.93 -1.82
N PRO A 372 -27.48 -18.77 -2.23
CA PRO A 372 -27.29 -19.75 -3.31
C PRO A 372 -26.70 -19.20 -4.62
N ASN A 373 -27.05 -17.95 -4.98
CA ASN A 373 -26.58 -17.23 -6.17
C ASN A 373 -25.77 -15.96 -5.83
N GLY A 374 -25.21 -15.91 -4.62
CA GLY A 374 -24.37 -14.79 -4.17
C GLY A 374 -23.03 -14.72 -4.91
N PRO A 375 -22.40 -13.54 -4.99
CA PRO A 375 -21.07 -13.42 -5.56
C PRO A 375 -20.00 -14.05 -4.64
N MET A 376 -18.81 -14.29 -5.19
CA MET A 376 -17.64 -14.68 -4.42
C MET A 376 -16.74 -13.47 -4.25
N PHE A 377 -16.34 -13.18 -3.02
CA PHE A 377 -15.44 -12.08 -2.69
C PHE A 377 -14.07 -12.65 -2.38
N LEU A 378 -13.02 -12.04 -2.93
CA LEU A 378 -11.64 -12.42 -2.63
C LEU A 378 -10.85 -11.20 -2.19
N LEU A 379 -10.45 -11.17 -0.92
CA LEU A 379 -9.43 -10.25 -0.45
C LEU A 379 -8.04 -10.83 -0.78
N ILE A 380 -7.24 -10.08 -1.53
CA ILE A 380 -5.84 -10.41 -1.80
C ILE A 380 -5.00 -9.91 -0.63
N GLY A 381 -4.18 -10.80 -0.04
CA GLY A 381 -3.27 -10.46 1.05
C GLY A 381 -2.14 -9.53 0.59
N GLY A 382 -1.76 -8.61 1.47
CA GLY A 382 -0.67 -7.66 1.25
C GLY A 382 0.60 -8.03 2.00
N GLU A 383 1.32 -7.01 2.42
CA GLU A 383 2.70 -7.05 2.93
C GLU A 383 2.79 -7.49 4.40
N SER A 384 1.98 -8.46 4.82
CA SER A 384 1.94 -8.94 6.20
C SER A 384 1.24 -10.30 6.32
N PRO A 385 1.44 -11.01 7.45
CA PRO A 385 0.67 -12.22 7.74
C PRO A 385 -0.84 -11.96 7.69
N LEU A 386 -1.56 -12.80 6.96
CA LEU A 386 -3.00 -12.73 6.86
C LEU A 386 -3.64 -13.39 8.10
N GLY A 387 -4.59 -12.70 8.72
CA GLY A 387 -5.38 -13.19 9.84
C GLY A 387 -6.89 -13.37 9.54
N PRO A 388 -7.62 -14.09 10.41
CA PRO A 388 -9.05 -14.38 10.22
C PRO A 388 -9.96 -13.13 10.29
N MET A 389 -9.46 -12.05 10.90
CA MET A 389 -10.16 -10.76 10.97
C MET A 389 -10.51 -10.18 9.59
N TRP A 390 -9.74 -10.55 8.56
CA TRP A 390 -9.97 -10.11 7.19
C TRP A 390 -11.22 -10.69 6.56
N VAL A 391 -11.80 -11.77 7.10
CA VAL A 391 -13.08 -12.33 6.62
C VAL A 391 -14.27 -12.13 7.57
N LYS A 392 -14.03 -11.93 8.88
CA LYS A 392 -15.10 -11.79 9.91
C LYS A 392 -14.95 -10.67 10.96
N GLY A 393 -13.85 -9.92 10.97
CA GLY A 393 -13.46 -9.17 12.19
C GLY A 393 -13.71 -7.67 12.20
N PHE A 394 -13.52 -6.95 11.10
CA PHE A 394 -13.35 -5.48 11.17
C PHE A 394 -14.55 -4.68 10.68
N GLY A 395 -15.54 -5.32 10.05
CA GLY A 395 -16.60 -4.59 9.36
C GLY A 395 -16.05 -3.73 8.23
N MET A 396 -14.96 -4.18 7.62
CA MET A 396 -14.39 -3.56 6.42
C MET A 396 -15.44 -3.53 5.32
N PHE A 397 -15.23 -2.68 4.33
CA PHE A 397 -16.19 -2.48 3.26
C PHE A 397 -16.60 -3.79 2.55
N HIS A 398 -15.70 -4.76 2.32
CA HIS A 398 -16.03 -6.03 1.64
C HIS A 398 -16.92 -6.87 2.52
N GLN A 399 -16.69 -6.86 3.83
CA GLN A 399 -17.50 -7.62 4.79
C GLN A 399 -18.92 -7.04 4.84
N LYS A 400 -19.05 -5.71 4.94
CA LYS A 400 -20.36 -5.03 4.88
C LYS A 400 -21.08 -5.27 3.55
N LEU A 401 -20.33 -5.24 2.45
CA LEU A 401 -20.88 -5.49 1.13
C LEU A 401 -21.25 -6.98 0.94
N ALA A 402 -20.48 -7.90 1.51
CA ALA A 402 -20.73 -9.33 1.47
C ALA A 402 -22.02 -9.69 2.20
N GLU A 403 -22.22 -9.16 3.40
CA GLU A 403 -23.46 -9.30 4.17
C GLU A 403 -24.67 -8.82 3.35
N LYS A 404 -24.55 -7.64 2.73
CA LYS A 404 -25.61 -7.05 1.92
C LYS A 404 -25.93 -7.85 0.65
N LEU A 405 -24.90 -8.32 -0.06
CA LEU A 405 -25.05 -9.02 -1.34
C LEU A 405 -25.20 -10.54 -1.20
N GLY A 406 -25.06 -11.05 0.02
CA GLY A 406 -25.08 -12.48 0.31
C GLY A 406 -23.87 -13.23 -0.23
N ALA A 407 -22.68 -12.65 -0.13
CA ALA A 407 -21.45 -13.18 -0.72
C ALA A 407 -20.74 -14.20 0.17
N THR A 408 -20.05 -15.16 -0.44
CA THR A 408 -19.00 -15.92 0.26
C THR A 408 -17.71 -15.12 0.20
N VAL A 409 -17.01 -14.97 1.32
CA VAL A 409 -15.77 -14.19 1.41
C VAL A 409 -14.58 -15.10 1.60
N PHE A 410 -13.57 -14.93 0.75
CA PHE A 410 -12.25 -15.52 0.87
C PHE A 410 -11.22 -14.43 1.14
N ALA A 411 -10.16 -14.78 1.85
CA ALA A 411 -8.95 -13.97 1.93
C ALA A 411 -7.74 -14.87 1.68
N LEU A 412 -6.93 -14.56 0.67
CA LEU A 412 -5.77 -15.36 0.25
C LEU A 412 -4.49 -14.69 0.70
N GLU A 413 -3.65 -15.38 1.48
CA GLU A 413 -2.38 -14.83 1.95
C GLU A 413 -1.37 -14.78 0.79
N HIS A 414 -0.54 -13.74 0.77
CA HIS A 414 0.47 -13.57 -0.27
C HIS A 414 1.59 -14.61 -0.15
N ARG A 415 2.15 -15.07 -1.28
CA ARG A 415 3.12 -16.18 -1.39
C ARG A 415 4.48 -16.03 -0.68
N TYR A 416 4.76 -14.89 -0.03
CA TYR A 416 5.97 -14.67 0.79
C TYR A 416 5.68 -13.91 2.11
N TYR A 417 4.43 -13.94 2.59
CA TYR A 417 4.05 -13.26 3.83
C TYR A 417 3.31 -14.23 4.75
N GLY A 418 3.52 -14.10 6.06
CA GLY A 418 2.92 -14.99 7.05
C GLY A 418 3.32 -16.46 6.88
N ASP A 419 2.34 -17.34 6.81
CA ASP A 419 2.55 -18.81 6.73
C ASP A 419 2.70 -19.30 5.29
N SER A 420 2.59 -18.39 4.32
CA SER A 420 2.68 -18.65 2.89
C SER A 420 4.07 -18.24 2.44
N VAL A 421 4.98 -19.22 2.40
CA VAL A 421 6.38 -19.00 1.99
C VAL A 421 6.73 -20.02 0.91
N VAL A 422 7.24 -19.53 -0.22
CA VAL A 422 7.78 -20.34 -1.30
C VAL A 422 9.26 -20.59 -1.04
N GLY A 423 9.65 -21.85 -0.91
CA GLY A 423 10.91 -22.18 -0.24
C GLY A 423 10.80 -21.94 1.26
N GLY A 424 11.91 -21.94 2.00
CA GLY A 424 11.86 -21.70 3.45
C GLY A 424 11.15 -22.82 4.21
N THR A 425 11.79 -23.98 4.34
CA THR A 425 11.31 -25.10 5.16
C THR A 425 12.07 -25.17 6.48
N ALA A 426 11.57 -25.93 7.46
CA ALA A 426 12.32 -26.18 8.70
C ALA A 426 13.75 -26.74 8.45
N THR A 427 13.99 -27.38 7.30
CA THR A 427 15.28 -27.94 6.90
C THR A 427 16.09 -27.06 5.94
N ASP A 428 15.46 -26.04 5.36
CA ASP A 428 16.06 -25.09 4.42
C ASP A 428 15.32 -23.75 4.56
N PRO A 429 15.59 -23.00 5.65
CA PRO A 429 14.74 -21.89 6.08
C PRO A 429 14.86 -20.66 5.19
N ASN A 430 15.78 -20.67 4.23
CA ASN A 430 16.07 -19.54 3.36
C ASN A 430 15.18 -19.63 2.10
N PRO A 431 14.16 -18.78 1.94
CA PRO A 431 13.34 -18.81 0.76
C PRO A 431 14.04 -18.13 -0.41
N ASP A 432 13.89 -18.73 -1.58
CA ASP A 432 14.39 -18.18 -2.83
C ASP A 432 13.46 -17.06 -3.30
N LEU A 433 13.83 -15.80 -3.09
CA LEU A 433 13.00 -14.65 -3.47
C LEU A 433 12.87 -14.43 -4.99
N THR A 434 13.52 -15.22 -5.84
CA THR A 434 13.33 -15.11 -7.28
C THR A 434 11.89 -15.42 -7.72
N TYR A 435 11.11 -16.15 -6.91
CA TYR A 435 9.67 -16.36 -7.14
C TYR A 435 8.79 -15.34 -6.40
N LEU A 436 9.36 -14.35 -5.72
CA LEU A 436 8.65 -13.20 -5.19
C LEU A 436 8.55 -12.14 -6.29
N SER A 437 7.53 -12.25 -7.12
CA SER A 437 7.17 -11.24 -8.11
C SER A 437 5.65 -11.03 -8.17
N SER A 438 5.25 -9.85 -8.66
CA SER A 438 3.85 -9.53 -8.89
C SER A 438 3.17 -10.54 -9.83
N LEU A 439 3.85 -10.98 -10.89
CA LEU A 439 3.32 -11.94 -11.86
C LEU A 439 3.04 -13.32 -11.24
N GLN A 440 3.94 -13.80 -10.39
CA GLN A 440 3.75 -15.05 -9.66
C GLN A 440 2.56 -14.94 -8.69
N ALA A 441 2.46 -13.84 -7.95
CA ALA A 441 1.36 -13.60 -7.00
C ALA A 441 -0.01 -13.49 -7.70
N LEU A 442 -0.07 -12.83 -8.88
CA LEU A 442 -1.29 -12.77 -9.70
C LEU A 442 -1.70 -14.14 -10.23
N SER A 443 -0.72 -14.96 -10.60
CA SER A 443 -0.96 -16.31 -11.08
C SER A 443 -1.49 -17.22 -9.96
N ASP A 444 -1.03 -17.02 -8.71
CA ASP A 444 -1.61 -17.69 -7.54
C ASP A 444 -3.08 -17.32 -7.35
N VAL A 445 -3.44 -16.03 -7.47
CA VAL A 445 -4.83 -15.54 -7.37
C VAL A 445 -5.71 -16.19 -8.43
N ALA A 446 -5.28 -16.18 -9.70
CA ALA A 446 -6.01 -16.81 -10.78
C ALA A 446 -6.18 -18.33 -10.56
N ASN A 447 -5.13 -19.01 -10.12
CA ASN A 447 -5.19 -20.44 -9.83
C ASN A 447 -6.10 -20.76 -8.64
N PHE A 448 -6.11 -19.91 -7.61
CA PHE A 448 -7.00 -20.01 -6.46
C PHE A 448 -8.47 -19.95 -6.89
N ILE A 449 -8.83 -18.94 -7.69
CA ILE A 449 -10.20 -18.74 -8.19
C ILE A 449 -10.68 -19.97 -8.96
N ARG A 450 -9.88 -20.46 -9.92
CA ARG A 450 -10.21 -21.68 -10.70
C ARG A 450 -10.39 -22.90 -9.79
N THR A 451 -9.51 -23.05 -8.81
CA THR A 451 -9.57 -24.18 -7.86
C THR A 451 -10.82 -24.13 -6.99
N MET A 452 -11.22 -22.94 -6.53
CA MET A 452 -12.41 -22.78 -5.70
C MET A 452 -13.70 -22.98 -6.49
N ASP A 453 -13.79 -22.45 -7.71
CA ASP A 453 -14.93 -22.72 -8.61
C ASP A 453 -15.08 -24.23 -8.88
N ALA A 454 -13.97 -24.93 -9.15
CA ALA A 454 -13.98 -26.37 -9.35
C ALA A 454 -14.42 -27.14 -8.09
N LYS A 455 -13.88 -26.79 -6.91
CA LYS A 455 -14.26 -27.40 -5.62
C LYS A 455 -15.73 -27.18 -5.27
N MET A 456 -16.29 -26.03 -5.64
CA MET A 456 -17.68 -25.68 -5.36
C MET A 456 -18.65 -26.15 -6.45
N ASN A 457 -18.14 -26.72 -7.55
CA ASN A 457 -18.90 -27.10 -8.74
C ASN A 457 -19.79 -25.96 -9.25
N LYS A 458 -19.23 -24.74 -9.31
CA LYS A 458 -19.93 -23.52 -9.71
C LYS A 458 -19.00 -22.59 -10.49
N THR A 459 -19.53 -21.95 -11.53
CA THR A 459 -18.89 -20.79 -12.16
C THR A 459 -19.44 -19.53 -11.50
N SER A 460 -18.68 -18.96 -10.56
CA SER A 460 -19.16 -17.85 -9.75
C SER A 460 -18.73 -16.50 -10.30
N LYS A 461 -19.47 -15.43 -9.99
CA LYS A 461 -19.01 -14.06 -10.23
C LYS A 461 -18.07 -13.65 -9.10
N TRP A 462 -16.78 -13.55 -9.40
CA TRP A 462 -15.78 -13.07 -8.43
C TRP A 462 -15.68 -11.54 -8.39
N ILE A 463 -15.55 -11.01 -7.18
CA ILE A 463 -15.17 -9.63 -6.86
C ILE A 463 -13.91 -9.67 -6.01
N THR A 464 -12.82 -9.14 -6.55
CA THR A 464 -11.53 -9.04 -5.86
C THR A 464 -11.42 -7.70 -5.14
N PHE A 465 -10.71 -7.72 -4.01
CA PHE A 465 -10.45 -6.57 -3.14
C PHE A 465 -8.98 -6.59 -2.72
N GLY A 466 -8.36 -5.42 -2.61
CA GLY A 466 -7.00 -5.25 -2.11
C GLY A 466 -6.80 -3.85 -1.52
N GLY A 467 -5.68 -3.65 -0.83
CA GLY A 467 -5.19 -2.35 -0.33
C GLY A 467 -3.66 -2.35 -0.33
N SER A 468 -3.02 -1.19 -0.44
CA SER A 468 -1.55 -1.10 -0.56
C SER A 468 -1.02 -1.86 -1.78
N TYR A 469 0.08 -2.60 -1.66
CA TYR A 469 0.57 -3.49 -2.71
C TYR A 469 -0.46 -4.53 -3.16
N ALA A 470 -1.31 -5.05 -2.26
CA ALA A 470 -2.35 -5.99 -2.67
C ALA A 470 -3.37 -5.36 -3.61
N GLU A 471 -3.59 -4.04 -3.53
CA GLU A 471 -4.38 -3.31 -4.52
C GLU A 471 -3.62 -3.18 -5.83
N TYR A 472 -2.32 -2.89 -5.82
CA TYR A 472 -1.53 -2.89 -7.05
C TYR A 472 -1.66 -4.23 -7.78
N LEU A 473 -1.51 -5.35 -7.07
CA LEU A 473 -1.74 -6.69 -7.61
C LEU A 473 -3.15 -6.82 -8.20
N GLU A 474 -4.18 -6.49 -7.43
CA GLU A 474 -5.58 -6.57 -7.86
C GLU A 474 -5.87 -5.78 -9.15
N VAL A 475 -5.41 -4.53 -9.18
CA VAL A 475 -5.62 -3.60 -10.30
C VAL A 475 -4.91 -4.15 -11.54
N VAL A 476 -3.65 -4.58 -11.41
CA VAL A 476 -2.88 -5.05 -12.56
C VAL A 476 -3.21 -6.47 -13.03
N GLU A 477 -3.87 -7.29 -12.20
CA GLU A 477 -4.44 -8.59 -12.58
C GLU A 477 -5.32 -8.47 -13.83
N ARG A 478 -6.04 -7.35 -13.97
CA ARG A 478 -6.90 -7.13 -15.12
C ARG A 478 -6.16 -6.74 -16.39
N SER A 479 -5.03 -6.06 -16.28
CA SER A 479 -4.11 -5.84 -17.41
C SER A 479 -3.46 -7.15 -17.84
N PHE A 480 -3.15 -8.04 -16.89
CA PHE A 480 -2.59 -9.37 -17.13
C PHE A 480 -3.49 -10.27 -18.00
N ARG A 481 -4.82 -10.01 -18.03
CA ARG A 481 -5.78 -10.68 -18.94
C ARG A 481 -5.43 -10.55 -20.42
N ARG A 482 -4.74 -9.48 -20.81
CA ARG A 482 -4.31 -9.27 -22.21
C ARG A 482 -3.19 -10.24 -22.62
N TYR A 483 -2.42 -10.73 -21.66
CA TYR A 483 -1.22 -11.53 -21.92
C TYR A 483 -1.41 -13.02 -21.59
N GLN A 484 -2.37 -13.38 -20.72
CA GLN A 484 -2.68 -14.77 -20.34
C GLN A 484 -4.21 -15.03 -20.32
N PRO A 485 -4.86 -15.22 -21.49
CA PRO A 485 -6.31 -15.36 -21.58
C PRO A 485 -6.89 -16.58 -20.84
N GLN A 486 -6.10 -17.65 -20.72
CA GLN A 486 -6.44 -18.91 -20.03
C GLN A 486 -6.64 -18.80 -18.49
N CYS A 487 -6.38 -17.63 -17.91
CA CYS A 487 -6.46 -17.38 -16.47
C CYS A 487 -7.73 -16.64 -16.04
N ALA A 488 -8.60 -16.19 -16.96
CA ALA A 488 -9.48 -15.04 -16.71
C ALA A 488 -11.02 -15.23 -16.88
N ASP A 489 -11.50 -16.41 -17.26
CA ASP A 489 -12.90 -16.57 -17.70
C ASP A 489 -13.97 -16.35 -16.60
N ASN A 490 -13.62 -16.42 -15.30
CA ASN A 490 -14.60 -16.41 -14.20
C ASN A 490 -14.65 -15.12 -13.35
N ILE A 491 -13.80 -14.11 -13.60
CA ILE A 491 -13.72 -12.91 -12.74
C ILE A 491 -14.56 -11.75 -13.28
N ALA A 492 -15.69 -11.50 -12.61
CA ALA A 492 -16.74 -10.58 -13.09
C ALA A 492 -16.44 -9.10 -12.80
N LYS A 493 -16.01 -8.74 -11.58
CA LYS A 493 -15.75 -7.34 -11.16
C LYS A 493 -14.55 -7.25 -10.20
N SER A 494 -13.96 -6.07 -10.10
CA SER A 494 -12.81 -5.74 -9.26
C SER A 494 -13.18 -4.48 -8.48
N LEU A 495 -13.20 -4.54 -7.16
CA LEU A 495 -13.70 -3.46 -6.32
C LEU A 495 -12.72 -3.19 -5.18
N PHE A 496 -12.19 -1.98 -5.12
CA PHE A 496 -11.32 -1.57 -4.02
C PHE A 496 -12.07 -1.31 -2.73
N ILE A 497 -11.32 -1.40 -1.63
CA ILE A 497 -11.75 -1.01 -0.28
C ILE A 497 -10.74 -0.03 0.26
N GLY A 498 -11.10 1.24 0.14
CA GLY A 498 -10.52 2.27 0.97
C GLY A 498 -11.12 2.03 2.34
N SER A 499 -10.26 1.88 3.35
CA SER A 499 -10.73 1.94 4.75
C SER A 499 -11.44 3.26 4.99
#